data_AF-A0A949CPU9-F1
#
_entry.id   AF-A0A949CPU9-F1
#
_cell.length_a   1.000
_cell.length_b   1.000
_cell.length_c   1.000
_cell.angle_alpha   90.00
_cell.angle_beta   90.00
_cell.angle_gamma   90.00
#
_symmetry.space_group_name_H-M   'P 1'
#
loop_
_entity.id
_entity.type
_entity.pdbx_description
1 polymer ?
#
loop_
_entity_poly.entity_id
_entity_poly.type
_entity_poly.pdbx_seq_one_letter_code
_entity_poly.pdbx_strand_id
1 'polypeptide(L)'
;MNMLTLLRSPSLSLLLIISMGGMVYGFSGSPAQAKEVDLRDYFNPELPQTSTPSTPLKERGTSYDSGTFSSILHQTSNPDNIPRPSEFSTFLPEPSPVISRPSPIPGTSIEGENQESQVVRLPQNWWILGADSPLAIAIGMAEGTRQWDGTKNPAYYWHTDPGNGANNVGTFSYQHLSPNEIQAVETARGASKKRQISAQLDLPTVADQRQLQKLRQFQEQLRQMAIAKGITLNQEELINGLDLANQSEAAAFSHWGFIDRLAQMRQLVTDPAEQLTEARVWSYWCPKRNQWDAPGLNNNYEDIRRDQERRQKAIHRFFSRQTWHDWIANVPLSEQMETQARRIINW
;
A
#
# COMPACT_ATOMS: atom_id res chain seq x y z
N MET A 1 3.42 15.56 -67.22
CA MET A 1 4.06 15.01 -68.45
C MET A 1 5.57 15.01 -68.24
N ASN A 2 6.18 13.82 -68.21
CA ASN A 2 7.57 13.40 -68.51
C ASN A 2 8.76 14.26 -68.03
N MET A 3 9.93 13.77 -67.58
CA MET A 3 10.54 12.44 -67.45
C MET A 3 11.82 12.64 -66.57
N LEU A 4 12.06 11.83 -65.54
CA LEU A 4 13.18 10.87 -65.39
C LEU A 4 14.58 11.34 -65.84
N THR A 5 15.52 11.50 -64.89
CA THR A 5 16.89 10.98 -65.04
C THR A 5 17.52 10.66 -63.67
N LEU A 6 17.95 9.41 -63.51
CA LEU A 6 18.76 8.87 -62.41
C LEU A 6 20.18 9.46 -62.41
N LEU A 7 20.82 9.52 -61.23
CA LEU A 7 22.24 9.14 -61.06
C LEU A 7 22.49 8.65 -59.62
N ARG A 8 23.30 7.59 -59.52
CA ARG A 8 23.62 6.77 -58.33
C ARG A 8 24.84 7.31 -57.57
N SER A 9 24.80 7.21 -56.22
CA SER A 9 25.85 6.74 -55.26
C SER A 9 27.22 7.47 -55.20
N PRO A 10 28.03 7.41 -54.11
CA PRO A 10 28.11 6.29 -53.15
C PRO A 10 28.25 6.62 -51.65
N SER A 11 28.15 5.51 -50.91
CA SER A 11 28.33 5.21 -49.50
C SER A 11 29.67 5.68 -48.89
N LEU A 12 29.64 6.10 -47.63
CA LEU A 12 30.82 6.23 -46.78
C LEU A 12 30.53 5.57 -45.43
N SER A 13 31.01 4.33 -45.28
CA SER A 13 31.11 3.61 -44.02
C SER A 13 32.39 4.07 -43.32
N LEU A 14 32.27 4.65 -42.12
CA LEU A 14 33.41 5.00 -41.28
C LEU A 14 33.57 3.93 -40.19
N LEU A 15 34.52 3.03 -40.41
CA LEU A 15 35.04 2.07 -39.43
C LEU A 15 36.25 2.71 -38.75
N LEU A 16 36.14 3.08 -37.47
CA LEU A 16 37.26 3.60 -36.70
C LEU A 16 37.89 2.47 -35.87
N ILE A 17 39.03 1.98 -36.33
CA ILE A 17 39.96 1.14 -35.59
C ILE A 17 40.99 2.07 -34.94
N ILE A 18 41.06 2.11 -33.62
CA ILE A 18 42.21 2.65 -32.89
C ILE A 18 42.71 1.57 -31.93
N SER A 19 43.86 1.02 -32.29
CA SER A 19 44.75 0.26 -31.42
C SER A 19 45.98 1.12 -31.17
N MET A 20 46.26 1.45 -29.91
CA MET A 20 47.60 1.87 -29.47
C MET A 20 47.86 1.42 -28.03
N GLY A 21 48.72 0.42 -27.92
CA GLY A 21 49.98 0.46 -27.16
C GLY A 21 50.02 1.12 -25.78
N GLY A 22 50.04 0.27 -24.75
CA GLY A 22 50.96 0.24 -23.62
C GLY A 22 51.52 1.55 -23.03
N MET A 23 51.14 1.82 -21.79
CA MET A 23 52.07 2.25 -20.74
C MET A 23 51.66 1.62 -19.40
N VAL A 24 52.57 0.83 -18.86
CA VAL A 24 52.53 0.27 -17.50
C VAL A 24 53.08 1.34 -16.56
N TYR A 25 52.25 1.88 -15.68
CA TYR A 25 52.69 2.55 -14.47
C TYR A 25 52.24 1.73 -13.27
N GLY A 26 53.21 1.17 -12.56
CA GLY A 26 52.99 0.50 -11.28
C GLY A 26 52.69 1.52 -10.20
N PHE A 27 51.50 1.42 -9.61
CA PHE A 27 51.19 1.99 -8.31
C PHE A 27 50.99 0.85 -7.33
N SER A 28 51.99 0.62 -6.48
CA SER A 28 51.91 -0.24 -5.31
C SER A 28 51.21 0.52 -4.18
N GLY A 29 49.88 0.35 -4.09
CA GLY A 29 49.09 0.74 -2.93
C GLY A 29 48.45 -0.50 -2.33
N SER A 30 48.78 -0.83 -1.08
CA SER A 30 48.16 -1.93 -0.33
C SER A 30 46.65 -1.73 -0.22
N PRO A 31 45.81 -2.74 -0.52
CA PRO A 31 44.41 -2.68 -0.14
C PRO A 31 44.30 -2.91 1.37
N ALA A 32 43.70 -1.96 2.06
CA ALA A 32 43.21 -2.14 3.42
C ALA A 32 42.24 -3.35 3.44
N GLN A 33 42.48 -4.26 4.38
CA GLN A 33 41.61 -5.39 4.67
C GLN A 33 40.19 -4.90 4.95
N ALA A 34 39.28 -5.15 4.01
CA ALA A 34 37.86 -5.21 4.32
C ALA A 34 37.66 -6.47 5.18
N LYS A 35 37.36 -6.28 6.47
CA LYS A 35 36.88 -7.36 7.33
C LYS A 35 35.58 -7.90 6.74
N GLU A 36 35.64 -9.12 6.26
CA GLU A 36 34.50 -9.99 6.01
C GLU A 36 33.73 -10.12 7.34
N VAL A 37 32.55 -9.50 7.41
CA VAL A 37 31.65 -9.65 8.55
C VAL A 37 30.88 -10.95 8.32
N ASP A 38 31.26 -11.99 9.06
CA ASP A 38 30.56 -13.27 9.07
C ASP A 38 29.17 -13.08 9.69
N LEU A 39 28.13 -13.17 8.85
CA LEU A 39 26.72 -13.05 9.25
C LEU A 39 26.23 -14.25 10.10
N ARG A 40 27.10 -15.19 10.47
CA ARG A 40 26.79 -16.29 11.40
C ARG A 40 26.72 -15.87 12.87
N ASP A 41 27.24 -14.70 13.22
CA ASP A 41 27.27 -14.24 14.63
C ASP A 41 25.96 -13.60 15.13
N TYR A 42 24.96 -13.42 14.27
CA TYR A 42 23.66 -12.81 14.64
C TYR A 42 22.53 -13.80 14.98
N PHE A 43 22.79 -15.11 14.93
CA PHE A 43 21.80 -16.13 15.30
C PHE A 43 22.41 -17.17 16.23
N ASN A 44 22.53 -16.83 17.52
CA ASN A 44 22.73 -17.82 18.58
C ASN A 44 21.74 -17.58 19.73
N PRO A 45 20.67 -18.39 19.87
CA PRO A 45 20.01 -18.57 21.14
C PRO A 45 20.47 -19.89 21.74
N GLU A 46 21.52 -19.85 22.56
CA GLU A 46 21.74 -20.88 23.56
C GLU A 46 20.59 -20.81 24.57
N LEU A 47 19.71 -21.82 24.54
CA LEU A 47 18.80 -22.11 25.63
C LEU A 47 19.30 -23.37 26.35
N PRO A 48 19.36 -23.38 27.69
CA PRO A 48 19.85 -24.51 28.45
C PRO A 48 18.85 -25.67 28.41
N GLN A 49 19.37 -26.88 28.24
CA GLN A 49 18.62 -28.12 28.36
C GLN A 49 18.30 -28.42 29.83
N THR A 50 17.04 -28.70 30.14
CA THR A 50 16.66 -29.49 31.31
C THR A 50 15.56 -30.49 30.95
N SER A 51 15.80 -31.72 31.39
CA SER A 51 15.06 -32.97 31.16
C SER A 51 13.63 -32.98 31.71
N THR A 52 12.78 -33.79 31.07
CA THR A 52 11.39 -34.16 31.42
C THR A 52 11.34 -35.07 32.68
N PRO A 53 10.17 -35.29 33.35
CA PRO A 53 9.11 -36.17 32.85
C PRO A 53 7.64 -35.76 33.14
N SER A 54 6.75 -36.48 32.45
CA SER A 54 5.28 -36.44 32.29
C SER A 54 4.42 -36.59 33.56
N THR A 55 3.30 -35.85 33.68
CA THR A 55 1.86 -36.32 33.77
C THR A 55 0.88 -35.15 34.07
N PRO A 56 -0.45 -35.29 33.79
CA PRO A 56 -1.37 -34.17 33.53
C PRO A 56 -2.26 -33.78 34.73
N LEU A 57 -2.69 -32.50 34.81
CA LEU A 57 -3.92 -32.09 35.52
C LEU A 57 -4.29 -30.60 35.33
N LYS A 58 -5.57 -30.40 34.99
CA LYS A 58 -6.55 -29.35 35.36
C LYS A 58 -6.12 -27.92 35.75
N GLU A 59 -6.79 -26.97 35.09
CA GLU A 59 -7.43 -25.73 35.59
C GLU A 59 -6.77 -24.92 36.73
N ARG A 60 -6.22 -23.75 36.34
CA ARG A 60 -6.23 -22.43 37.02
C ARG A 60 -5.42 -21.49 36.11
N GLY A 61 -5.87 -20.31 35.68
CA GLY A 61 -6.53 -19.25 36.45
C GLY A 61 -5.48 -18.21 36.87
N THR A 62 -5.00 -17.37 35.95
CA THR A 62 -4.28 -16.10 36.19
C THR A 62 -4.54 -15.19 34.98
N SER A 63 -5.39 -14.17 35.05
CA SER A 63 -5.21 -12.85 35.67
C SER A 63 -3.98 -12.12 35.14
N TYR A 64 -4.13 -11.44 33.99
CA TYR A 64 -3.25 -10.34 33.61
C TYR A 64 -4.02 -9.04 33.80
N ASP A 65 -3.44 -8.23 34.67
CA ASP A 65 -3.86 -6.93 35.16
C ASP A 65 -3.79 -5.90 34.03
N SER A 66 -4.95 -5.42 33.58
CA SER A 66 -5.10 -4.31 32.64
C SER A 66 -5.29 -3.02 33.42
N GLY A 67 -4.23 -2.21 33.47
CA GLY A 67 -4.28 -0.84 33.96
C GLY A 67 -5.31 0.00 33.20
N THR A 68 -6.46 0.18 33.83
CA THR A 68 -7.30 1.40 33.88
C THR A 68 -7.04 2.48 32.80
N PHE A 69 -7.85 2.43 31.74
CA PHE A 69 -8.43 3.63 31.15
C PHE A 69 -9.95 3.55 31.30
N SER A 70 -10.49 4.38 32.20
CA SER A 70 -11.91 4.55 32.42
C SER A 70 -12.60 5.10 31.17
N SER A 71 -13.49 4.28 30.61
CA SER A 71 -14.90 4.59 30.34
C SER A 71 -15.24 6.02 29.93
N ILE A 72 -15.12 6.34 28.63
CA ILE A 72 -16.00 7.31 27.94
C ILE A 72 -16.24 6.80 26.50
N LEU A 73 -17.52 6.49 26.20
CA LEU A 73 -18.18 6.34 24.89
C LEU A 73 -17.71 5.24 23.90
N HIS A 74 -18.51 4.18 23.77
CA HIS A 74 -19.00 3.71 22.47
C HIS A 74 -20.33 2.96 22.65
N GLN A 75 -21.44 3.63 22.32
CA GLN A 75 -22.59 2.94 21.76
C GLN A 75 -22.15 2.49 20.36
N THR A 76 -21.71 1.25 20.24
CA THR A 76 -21.51 0.61 18.94
C THR A 76 -22.88 0.49 18.28
N SER A 77 -23.06 1.04 17.09
CA SER A 77 -24.21 0.77 16.24
C SER A 77 -24.36 -0.74 16.07
N ASN A 78 -25.52 -1.30 16.45
CA ASN A 78 -25.87 -2.68 16.12
C ASN A 78 -25.79 -2.83 14.58
N PRO A 79 -25.05 -3.81 14.02
CA PRO A 79 -24.99 -4.01 12.57
C PRO A 79 -26.36 -4.19 11.92
N ASP A 80 -27.36 -4.69 12.67
CA ASP A 80 -28.75 -4.77 12.19
C ASP A 80 -29.41 -3.39 11.97
N ASN A 81 -28.84 -2.31 12.51
CA ASN A 81 -29.34 -0.94 12.32
C ASN A 81 -28.70 -0.23 11.12
N ILE A 82 -27.69 -0.81 10.46
CA ILE A 82 -27.19 -0.30 9.18
C ILE A 82 -27.95 -1.07 8.09
N PRO A 83 -28.90 -0.43 7.38
CA PRO A 83 -29.77 -1.19 6.49
C PRO A 83 -28.97 -1.80 5.35
N ARG A 84 -29.37 -3.01 4.94
CA ARG A 84 -28.62 -3.74 3.92
C ARG A 84 -28.71 -2.99 2.58
N PRO A 85 -27.72 -3.12 1.68
CA PRO A 85 -27.77 -2.48 0.37
C PRO A 85 -29.00 -2.87 -0.46
N SER A 86 -29.54 -4.08 -0.26
CA SER A 86 -30.81 -4.52 -0.86
C SER A 86 -32.03 -3.73 -0.37
N GLU A 87 -31.98 -3.18 0.83
CA GLU A 87 -33.04 -2.38 1.45
C GLU A 87 -32.95 -0.90 1.03
N PHE A 88 -31.83 -0.49 0.41
CA PHE A 88 -31.56 0.86 -0.05
C PHE A 88 -31.64 1.05 -1.57
N SER A 89 -32.11 0.06 -2.34
CA SER A 89 -32.31 0.23 -3.79
C SER A 89 -33.28 1.39 -4.15
N THR A 90 -33.96 1.98 -3.16
CA THR A 90 -34.84 3.14 -3.26
C THR A 90 -34.20 4.48 -2.87
N PHE A 91 -32.96 4.50 -2.35
CA PHE A 91 -32.27 5.70 -1.85
C PHE A 91 -31.02 6.08 -2.65
N LEU A 92 -30.89 5.60 -3.89
CA LEU A 92 -30.08 6.36 -4.83
C LEU A 92 -30.77 7.73 -4.95
N PRO A 93 -30.08 8.86 -4.73
CA PRO A 93 -30.65 10.14 -5.12
C PRO A 93 -31.05 9.99 -6.59
N GLU A 94 -32.30 10.32 -6.93
CA GLU A 94 -32.65 10.51 -8.33
C GLU A 94 -31.55 11.37 -8.96
N PRO A 95 -31.09 11.06 -10.18
CA PRO A 95 -30.16 11.95 -10.87
C PRO A 95 -30.78 13.34 -10.77
N SER A 96 -30.06 14.27 -10.14
CA SER A 96 -30.56 15.62 -9.90
C SER A 96 -31.28 16.08 -11.16
N PRO A 97 -32.53 16.61 -11.04
CA PRO A 97 -33.31 16.99 -12.22
C PRO A 97 -32.40 17.78 -13.13
N VAL A 98 -32.33 17.38 -14.40
CA VAL A 98 -31.59 18.11 -15.43
C VAL A 98 -32.10 19.55 -15.35
N ILE A 99 -31.32 20.41 -14.71
CA ILE A 99 -31.62 21.83 -14.64
C ILE A 99 -31.47 22.27 -16.09
N SER A 100 -32.61 22.40 -16.78
CA SER A 100 -32.70 23.06 -18.06
C SER A 100 -31.96 24.38 -17.93
N ARG A 101 -30.78 24.48 -18.56
CA ARG A 101 -29.95 25.67 -18.53
C ARG A 101 -30.83 26.89 -18.82
N PRO A 102 -30.98 27.84 -17.88
CA PRO A 102 -31.47 29.15 -18.27
C PRO A 102 -30.51 29.73 -19.31
N SER A 103 -31.06 30.31 -20.36
CA SER A 103 -30.31 30.99 -21.42
C SER A 103 -29.27 31.94 -20.82
N PRO A 104 -28.06 32.04 -21.41
CA PRO A 104 -26.98 32.79 -20.82
C PRO A 104 -27.35 34.27 -20.75
N ILE A 105 -27.44 34.80 -19.54
CA ILE A 105 -27.43 36.24 -19.28
C ILE A 105 -26.00 36.71 -19.60
N PRO A 106 -25.79 37.62 -20.56
CA PRO A 106 -24.47 38.16 -20.83
C PRO A 106 -24.10 39.11 -19.69
N GLY A 107 -23.06 38.80 -18.91
CA GLY A 107 -22.43 39.81 -18.05
C GLY A 107 -22.03 39.42 -16.63
N THR A 108 -22.02 38.15 -16.25
CA THR A 108 -21.50 37.76 -14.92
C THR A 108 -20.44 36.69 -15.07
N SER A 109 -19.18 37.11 -15.00
CA SER A 109 -18.02 36.23 -14.81
C SER A 109 -18.15 35.59 -13.43
N ILE A 110 -18.77 34.40 -13.36
CA ILE A 110 -18.68 33.56 -12.17
C ILE A 110 -17.32 32.86 -12.23
N GLU A 111 -16.46 33.24 -11.31
CA GLU A 111 -15.25 32.53 -10.94
C GLU A 111 -15.61 31.06 -10.69
N GLY A 112 -15.14 30.18 -11.58
CA GLY A 112 -15.15 28.75 -11.35
C GLY A 112 -14.09 28.41 -10.31
N GLU A 113 -14.38 28.66 -9.04
CA GLU A 113 -13.58 28.15 -7.93
C GLU A 113 -13.72 26.62 -7.85
N ASN A 114 -12.82 25.93 -8.55
CA ASN A 114 -11.94 24.90 -7.99
C ASN A 114 -12.61 23.76 -7.16
N GLN A 115 -13.49 22.96 -7.78
CA GLN A 115 -13.90 21.67 -7.20
C GLN A 115 -12.75 20.64 -7.09
N GLU A 116 -11.63 20.83 -7.81
CA GLU A 116 -10.43 19.98 -7.68
C GLU A 116 -9.70 20.13 -6.32
N SER A 117 -9.95 21.21 -5.57
CA SER A 117 -9.20 21.54 -4.36
C SER A 117 -9.56 20.73 -3.12
N GLN A 118 -10.59 19.89 -3.17
CA GLN A 118 -11.12 19.21 -1.98
C GLN A 118 -10.67 17.75 -1.78
N VAL A 119 -9.93 17.18 -2.74
CA VAL A 119 -9.41 15.82 -2.64
C VAL A 119 -7.89 15.88 -2.53
N VAL A 120 -7.33 15.52 -1.37
CA VAL A 120 -5.89 15.59 -1.12
C VAL A 120 -5.12 14.72 -2.12
N ARG A 121 -3.94 15.18 -2.58
CA ARG A 121 -2.92 14.34 -3.23
C ARG A 121 -1.84 14.02 -2.20
N LEU A 122 -1.32 12.80 -2.20
CA LEU A 122 -0.14 12.51 -1.38
C LEU A 122 1.06 13.30 -1.93
N PRO A 123 1.87 13.92 -1.05
CA PRO A 123 3.08 14.64 -1.44
C PRO A 123 4.03 13.80 -2.31
N GLN A 124 4.74 14.41 -3.25
CA GLN A 124 5.62 13.68 -4.19
C GLN A 124 6.70 12.88 -3.45
N ASN A 125 7.20 13.37 -2.32
CA ASN A 125 8.20 12.67 -1.50
C ASN A 125 7.67 11.35 -0.91
N TRP A 126 6.36 11.17 -0.77
CA TRP A 126 5.74 9.91 -0.32
C TRP A 126 5.80 8.80 -1.38
N TRP A 127 6.18 9.14 -2.62
CA TRP A 127 6.34 8.16 -3.70
C TRP A 127 7.80 7.87 -3.99
N ILE A 128 8.64 8.90 -4.03
CA ILE A 128 10.05 8.77 -4.45
C ILE A 128 10.92 8.08 -3.40
N LEU A 129 10.50 8.12 -2.13
CA LEU A 129 11.18 7.45 -1.02
C LEU A 129 10.99 5.93 -1.02
N GLY A 130 10.20 5.41 -1.95
CA GLY A 130 10.03 3.97 -2.13
C GLY A 130 9.44 3.31 -0.88
N ALA A 131 10.02 2.16 -0.54
CA ALA A 131 9.61 1.30 0.57
C ALA A 131 9.73 1.96 1.95
N ASP A 132 10.48 3.05 2.10
CA ASP A 132 10.67 3.75 3.36
C ASP A 132 9.92 5.10 3.38
N SER A 133 9.01 5.30 2.42
CA SER A 133 8.08 6.43 2.43
C SER A 133 7.03 6.33 3.55
N PRO A 134 6.48 7.46 4.01
CA PRO A 134 5.31 7.49 4.89
C PRO A 134 4.15 6.61 4.41
N LEU A 135 3.85 6.62 3.10
CA LEU A 135 2.81 5.77 2.51
C LEU A 135 3.10 4.28 2.73
N ALA A 136 4.32 3.86 2.38
CA ALA A 136 4.75 2.47 2.52
C ALA A 136 4.74 2.03 3.99
N ILE A 137 5.20 2.88 4.91
CA ILE A 137 5.19 2.56 6.35
C ILE A 137 3.77 2.42 6.87
N ALA A 138 2.87 3.36 6.55
CA ALA A 138 1.47 3.31 6.98
C ALA A 138 0.76 2.04 6.49
N ILE A 139 0.88 1.72 5.19
CA ILE A 139 0.29 0.50 4.64
C ILE A 139 1.00 -0.74 5.20
N GLY A 140 2.32 -0.74 5.31
CA GLY A 140 3.08 -1.85 5.88
C GLY A 140 2.74 -2.15 7.34
N MET A 141 2.36 -1.13 8.13
CA MET A 141 1.82 -1.34 9.47
C MET A 141 0.46 -2.03 9.44
N ALA A 142 -0.41 -1.66 8.49
CA ALA A 142 -1.72 -2.29 8.30
C ALA A 142 -1.59 -3.74 7.80
N GLU A 143 -0.66 -4.00 6.88
CA GLU A 143 -0.28 -5.33 6.41
C GLU A 143 0.36 -6.18 7.53
N GLY A 144 1.03 -5.54 8.49
CA GLY A 144 1.81 -6.24 9.52
C GLY A 144 3.20 -6.66 9.05
N THR A 145 3.78 -5.95 8.08
CA THR A 145 5.16 -6.15 7.57
C THR A 145 6.14 -5.12 8.13
N ARG A 146 5.62 -4.02 8.69
CA ARG A 146 6.39 -2.89 9.25
C ARG A 146 5.98 -2.58 10.68
N GLN A 147 6.94 -2.05 11.44
CA GLN A 147 6.69 -1.34 12.69
C GLN A 147 6.43 0.15 12.41
N TRP A 148 5.99 0.87 13.45
CA TRP A 148 5.62 2.29 13.35
C TRP A 148 6.77 3.24 13.02
N ASP A 149 8.01 2.83 13.32
CA ASP A 149 9.24 3.55 13.00
C ASP A 149 9.77 3.19 11.60
N GLY A 150 9.02 2.38 10.83
CA GLY A 150 9.41 1.88 9.52
C GLY A 150 10.27 0.61 9.56
N THR A 151 10.63 0.09 10.74
CA THR A 151 11.42 -1.13 10.86
C THR A 151 10.70 -2.31 10.20
N LYS A 152 11.42 -3.02 9.32
CA LYS A 152 10.95 -4.21 8.60
C LYS A 152 10.96 -5.41 9.52
N ASN A 153 9.87 -6.15 9.59
CA ASN A 153 9.80 -7.38 10.39
C ASN A 153 10.00 -8.64 9.51
N PRO A 154 10.04 -9.87 10.05
CA PRO A 154 10.28 -11.06 9.25
C PRO A 154 9.27 -11.30 8.11
N ALA A 155 8.02 -10.82 8.23
CA ALA A 155 7.00 -10.97 7.19
C ALA A 155 7.29 -10.13 5.94
N TYR A 156 8.03 -9.02 6.09
CA TYR A 156 8.56 -8.23 4.97
C TYR A 156 9.37 -9.09 3.98
N TYR A 157 10.19 -10.00 4.52
CA TYR A 157 11.09 -10.80 3.70
C TYR A 157 10.39 -12.00 3.07
N TRP A 158 9.46 -12.62 3.78
CA TRP A 158 8.61 -13.69 3.25
C TRP A 158 7.57 -14.10 4.28
N HIS A 159 6.32 -14.27 3.84
CA HIS A 159 5.30 -14.99 4.59
C HIS A 159 4.30 -15.66 3.64
N THR A 160 3.61 -16.68 4.16
CA THR A 160 2.50 -17.32 3.44
C THR A 160 1.21 -16.86 4.07
N ASP A 161 0.28 -16.40 3.26
CA ASP A 161 -1.05 -15.99 3.70
C ASP A 161 -1.85 -17.23 4.14
N PRO A 162 -2.36 -17.27 5.38
CA PRO A 162 -3.14 -18.41 5.87
C PRO A 162 -4.48 -18.58 5.15
N GLY A 163 -5.03 -17.53 4.54
CA GLY A 163 -6.34 -17.53 3.89
C GLY A 163 -6.33 -18.18 2.50
N ASN A 164 -5.32 -17.90 1.67
CA ASN A 164 -5.24 -18.42 0.29
C ASN A 164 -3.96 -19.23 0.00
N GLY A 165 -3.03 -19.34 0.96
CA GLY A 165 -1.75 -20.03 0.78
C GLY A 165 -0.76 -19.31 -0.14
N ALA A 166 -1.06 -18.08 -0.56
CA ALA A 166 -0.18 -17.30 -1.43
C ALA A 166 1.08 -16.87 -0.68
N ASN A 167 2.17 -16.76 -1.42
CA ASN A 167 3.44 -16.27 -0.89
C ASN A 167 3.54 -14.77 -1.11
N ASN A 168 3.81 -14.05 -0.03
CA ASN A 168 3.84 -12.60 0.03
C ASN A 168 5.25 -12.12 0.37
N VAL A 169 5.62 -10.99 -0.20
CA VAL A 169 6.92 -10.35 0.01
C VAL A 169 6.82 -8.83 -0.08
N GLY A 170 7.72 -8.12 0.60
CA GLY A 170 7.74 -6.66 0.62
C GLY A 170 6.80 -6.07 1.68
N THR A 171 6.77 -4.74 1.69
CA THR A 171 5.96 -3.89 2.56
C THR A 171 4.48 -4.13 2.33
N PHE A 172 4.10 -4.31 1.07
CA PHE A 172 2.70 -4.38 0.65
C PHE A 172 2.17 -5.82 0.50
N SER A 173 2.90 -6.81 1.00
CA SER A 173 2.54 -8.24 0.88
C SER A 173 2.32 -8.68 -0.58
N TYR A 174 3.21 -8.27 -1.48
CA TYR A 174 3.08 -8.48 -2.92
C TYR A 174 3.17 -9.97 -3.32
N GLN A 175 2.29 -10.40 -4.22
CA GLN A 175 2.17 -11.81 -4.65
C GLN A 175 2.64 -12.07 -6.09
N HIS A 176 2.89 -11.03 -6.89
CA HIS A 176 3.05 -11.18 -8.34
C HIS A 176 4.52 -11.19 -8.81
N LEU A 177 5.42 -11.76 -8.01
CA LEU A 177 6.75 -12.11 -8.52
C LEU A 177 6.62 -13.29 -9.48
N SER A 178 7.38 -13.26 -10.57
CA SER A 178 7.39 -14.34 -11.55
C SER A 178 7.97 -15.63 -10.96
N PRO A 179 7.57 -16.82 -11.44
CA PRO A 179 8.12 -18.09 -10.97
C PRO A 179 9.66 -18.15 -11.00
N ASN A 180 10.26 -17.51 -12.02
CA ASN A 180 11.72 -17.45 -12.16
C ASN A 180 12.38 -16.62 -11.04
N GLU A 181 11.75 -15.52 -10.61
CA GLU A 181 12.26 -14.67 -9.53
C GLU A 181 12.23 -15.40 -8.18
N ILE A 182 11.22 -16.25 -7.95
CA ILE A 182 11.01 -16.93 -6.67
C ILE A 182 11.53 -18.37 -6.62
N GLN A 183 12.07 -18.91 -7.72
CA GLN A 183 12.46 -20.31 -7.83
C GLN A 183 13.39 -20.78 -6.69
N ALA A 184 14.38 -19.97 -6.34
CA ALA A 184 15.31 -20.29 -5.24
C ALA A 184 14.63 -20.25 -3.87
N VAL A 185 13.62 -19.38 -3.70
CA VAL A 185 12.85 -19.29 -2.45
C VAL A 185 11.89 -20.46 -2.33
N GLU A 186 11.23 -20.86 -3.42
CA GLU A 186 10.27 -21.98 -3.39
C GLU A 186 10.91 -23.33 -3.08
N THR A 187 12.14 -23.54 -3.55
CA THR A 187 12.90 -24.77 -3.27
C THR A 187 13.42 -24.85 -1.83
N ALA A 188 13.46 -23.72 -1.10
CA ALA A 188 13.96 -23.68 0.26
C ALA A 188 12.95 -24.19 1.28
N ARG A 189 13.45 -25.01 2.22
CA ARG A 189 12.65 -25.58 3.31
C ARG A 189 12.61 -24.64 4.52
N GLY A 190 11.39 -24.29 4.92
CA GLY A 190 11.14 -23.51 6.14
C GLY A 190 11.19 -21.99 5.94
N ALA A 191 10.37 -21.27 6.71
CA ALA A 191 10.19 -19.83 6.58
C ALA A 191 11.50 -19.04 6.78
N SER A 192 12.36 -19.44 7.73
CA SER A 192 13.63 -18.75 7.98
C SER A 192 14.54 -18.76 6.75
N LYS A 193 14.71 -19.92 6.10
CA LYS A 193 15.55 -20.03 4.91
C LYS A 193 14.95 -19.27 3.72
N LYS A 194 13.62 -19.33 3.55
CA LYS A 194 12.91 -18.56 2.53
C LYS A 194 13.15 -17.05 2.69
N ARG A 195 13.06 -16.52 3.91
CA ARG A 195 13.34 -15.11 4.24
C ARG A 195 14.78 -14.73 3.92
N GLN A 196 15.75 -15.57 4.29
CA GLN A 196 17.17 -15.32 3.99
C GLN A 196 17.43 -15.22 2.48
N ILE A 197 16.91 -16.15 1.69
CA ILE A 197 17.10 -16.16 0.23
C ILE A 197 16.39 -14.95 -0.39
N SER A 198 15.16 -14.66 0.04
CA SER A 198 14.42 -13.49 -0.42
C SER A 198 15.19 -12.18 -0.17
N ALA A 199 15.79 -12.04 1.01
CA ALA A 199 16.66 -10.91 1.34
C ALA A 199 17.93 -10.86 0.48
N GLN A 200 18.58 -12.01 0.25
CA GLN A 200 19.78 -12.11 -0.59
C GLN A 200 19.53 -11.74 -2.05
N LEU A 201 18.31 -12.02 -2.55
CA LEU A 201 17.89 -11.71 -3.91
C LEU A 201 17.22 -10.33 -4.04
N ASP A 202 17.12 -9.57 -2.95
CA ASP A 202 16.47 -8.26 -2.90
C ASP A 202 15.02 -8.25 -3.45
N LEU A 203 14.32 -9.38 -3.32
CA LEU A 203 12.93 -9.53 -3.81
C LEU A 203 11.95 -8.53 -3.17
N PRO A 204 12.04 -8.22 -1.85
CA PRO A 204 11.16 -7.22 -1.25
C PRO A 204 11.25 -5.83 -1.89
N THR A 205 12.45 -5.39 -2.29
CA THR A 205 12.64 -4.09 -2.94
C THR A 205 11.96 -4.07 -4.31
N VAL A 206 12.11 -5.14 -5.10
CA VAL A 206 11.44 -5.28 -6.41
C VAL A 206 9.92 -5.28 -6.25
N ALA A 207 9.40 -6.03 -5.27
CA ALA A 207 7.99 -6.07 -4.93
C ALA A 207 7.45 -4.68 -4.54
N ASP A 208 8.16 -3.97 -3.67
CA ASP A 208 7.77 -2.64 -3.20
C ASP A 208 7.72 -1.62 -4.34
N GLN A 209 8.70 -1.64 -5.24
CA GLN A 209 8.73 -0.75 -6.41
C GLN A 209 7.53 -0.99 -7.33
N ARG A 210 7.25 -2.24 -7.68
CA ARG A 210 6.11 -2.61 -8.53
C ARG A 210 4.79 -2.21 -7.89
N GLN A 211 4.65 -2.46 -6.60
CA GLN A 211 3.40 -2.14 -5.90
C GLN A 211 3.21 -0.63 -5.72
N LEU A 212 4.26 0.14 -5.42
CA LEU A 212 4.17 1.60 -5.36
C LEU A 212 3.78 2.22 -6.70
N GLN A 213 4.30 1.70 -7.81
CA GLN A 213 3.90 2.15 -9.15
C GLN A 213 2.39 1.94 -9.36
N LYS A 214 1.87 0.79 -8.95
CA LYS A 214 0.44 0.46 -9.02
C LYS A 214 -0.41 1.35 -8.10
N LEU A 215 0.01 1.53 -6.85
CA LEU A 215 -0.67 2.39 -5.88
C LEU A 215 -0.75 3.86 -6.34
N ARG A 216 0.24 4.34 -7.10
CA ARG A 216 0.19 5.69 -7.68
C ARG A 216 -0.95 5.86 -8.67
N GLN A 217 -1.21 4.84 -9.48
CA GLN A 217 -2.35 4.82 -10.41
C GLN A 217 -3.68 4.74 -9.64
N PHE A 218 -3.72 3.93 -8.58
CA PHE A 218 -4.88 3.79 -7.69
C PHE A 218 -5.24 5.09 -6.98
N GLN A 219 -4.25 5.89 -6.59
CA GLN A 219 -4.50 7.22 -6.03
C GLN A 219 -5.33 8.05 -7.01
N GLU A 220 -4.92 8.11 -8.28
CA GLU A 220 -5.63 8.93 -9.25
C GLU A 220 -7.06 8.42 -9.47
N GLN A 221 -7.26 7.10 -9.54
CA GLN A 221 -8.60 6.51 -9.66
C GLN A 221 -9.50 6.84 -8.46
N LEU A 222 -9.02 6.64 -7.22
CA LEU A 222 -9.77 7.00 -6.00
C LEU A 222 -10.15 8.47 -5.99
N ARG A 223 -9.23 9.35 -6.39
CA ARG A 223 -9.47 10.79 -6.41
C ARG A 223 -10.51 11.17 -7.46
N GLN A 224 -10.44 10.59 -8.65
CA GLN A 224 -11.44 10.81 -9.70
C GLN A 224 -12.83 10.33 -9.27
N MET A 225 -12.92 9.16 -8.63
CA MET A 225 -14.18 8.65 -8.07
C MET A 225 -14.74 9.58 -6.98
N ALA A 226 -13.88 10.12 -6.10
CA ALA A 226 -14.28 11.05 -5.05
C ALA A 226 -14.80 12.39 -5.62
N ILE A 227 -14.07 12.96 -6.58
CA ILE A 227 -14.47 14.19 -7.30
C ILE A 227 -15.81 13.98 -8.01
N ALA A 228 -15.97 12.87 -8.74
CA ALA A 228 -17.21 12.56 -9.45
C ALA A 228 -18.44 12.44 -8.53
N LYS A 229 -18.21 12.20 -7.23
CA LYS A 229 -19.26 12.09 -6.21
C LYS A 229 -19.37 13.32 -5.32
N GLY A 230 -18.55 14.34 -5.56
CA GLY A 230 -18.50 15.53 -4.72
C GLY A 230 -18.11 15.23 -3.27
N ILE A 231 -17.36 14.15 -3.02
CA ILE A 231 -16.87 13.84 -1.67
C ILE A 231 -15.42 14.28 -1.52
N THR A 232 -15.11 14.87 -0.38
CA THR A 232 -13.74 15.22 0.00
C THR A 232 -13.03 13.98 0.57
N LEU A 233 -11.72 13.88 0.34
CA LEU A 233 -10.88 12.89 1.02
C LEU A 233 -9.74 13.63 1.71
N ASN A 234 -9.62 13.42 3.02
CA ASN A 234 -8.40 13.77 3.72
C ASN A 234 -7.29 12.74 3.43
N GLN A 235 -6.09 13.01 3.94
CA GLN A 235 -4.93 12.17 3.68
C GLN A 235 -5.06 10.75 4.27
N GLU A 236 -5.63 10.62 5.46
CA GLU A 236 -5.83 9.32 6.13
C GLU A 236 -6.87 8.47 5.40
N GLU A 237 -7.97 9.07 4.96
CA GLU A 237 -9.01 8.40 4.16
C GLU A 237 -8.46 7.93 2.81
N LEU A 238 -7.64 8.74 2.14
CA LEU A 238 -6.99 8.36 0.89
C LEU A 238 -6.06 7.15 1.07
N ILE A 239 -5.25 7.12 2.14
CA ILE A 239 -4.38 5.98 2.44
C ILE A 239 -5.19 4.74 2.79
N ASN A 240 -6.29 4.90 3.52
CA ASN A 240 -7.20 3.79 3.79
C ASN A 240 -7.79 3.22 2.49
N GLY A 241 -8.17 4.08 1.53
CA GLY A 241 -8.60 3.64 0.20
C GLY A 241 -7.50 2.92 -0.57
N LEU A 242 -6.26 3.42 -0.54
CA LEU A 242 -5.09 2.79 -1.18
C LEU A 242 -4.75 1.44 -0.54
N ASP A 243 -4.82 1.35 0.78
CA ASP A 243 -4.64 0.13 1.55
C ASP A 243 -5.72 -0.92 1.22
N LEU A 244 -6.97 -0.48 1.05
CA LEU A 244 -8.05 -1.37 0.62
C LEU A 244 -7.84 -1.83 -0.83
N ALA A 245 -7.38 -0.94 -1.72
CA ALA A 245 -7.02 -1.29 -3.09
C ALA A 245 -5.82 -2.23 -3.17
N ASN A 246 -4.90 -2.17 -2.20
CA ASN A 246 -3.79 -3.12 -2.05
C ASN A 246 -4.30 -4.54 -1.75
N GLN A 247 -5.33 -4.66 -0.91
CA GLN A 247 -5.95 -5.94 -0.54
C GLN A 247 -6.88 -6.48 -1.63
N SER A 248 -7.75 -5.62 -2.16
CA SER A 248 -8.79 -5.97 -3.11
C SER A 248 -9.16 -4.76 -3.96
N GLU A 249 -8.71 -4.76 -5.21
CA GLU A 249 -9.11 -3.76 -6.21
C GLU A 249 -10.64 -3.72 -6.38
N ALA A 250 -11.32 -4.86 -6.30
CA ALA A 250 -12.77 -4.92 -6.40
C ALA A 250 -13.45 -4.19 -5.25
N ALA A 251 -12.97 -4.35 -4.01
CA ALA A 251 -13.51 -3.62 -2.86
C ALA A 251 -13.25 -2.11 -2.99
N ALA A 252 -12.09 -1.70 -3.54
CA ALA A 252 -11.79 -0.29 -3.71
C ALA A 252 -12.59 0.38 -4.85
N PHE A 253 -12.66 -0.26 -6.01
CA PHE A 253 -13.05 0.41 -7.27
C PHE A 253 -14.38 -0.05 -7.89
N SER A 254 -14.99 -1.12 -7.40
CA SER A 254 -16.27 -1.56 -7.96
C SER A 254 -17.38 -0.54 -7.71
N HIS A 255 -18.49 -0.69 -8.45
CA HIS A 255 -19.73 -0.03 -8.06
C HIS A 255 -20.16 -0.56 -6.68
N TRP A 256 -20.36 0.35 -5.72
CA TRP A 256 -20.47 0.06 -4.29
C TRP A 256 -19.15 -0.28 -3.58
N GLY A 257 -18.02 0.13 -4.17
CA GLY A 257 -16.70 0.08 -3.54
C GLY A 257 -16.46 1.22 -2.55
N PHE A 258 -15.20 1.42 -2.16
CA PHE A 258 -14.81 2.28 -1.04
C PHE A 258 -15.42 3.69 -1.06
N ILE A 259 -15.30 4.41 -2.17
CA ILE A 259 -15.78 5.80 -2.28
C ILE A 259 -17.31 5.86 -2.18
N ASP A 260 -18.03 4.91 -2.78
CA ASP A 260 -19.49 4.80 -2.65
C ASP A 260 -19.89 4.57 -1.19
N ARG A 261 -19.19 3.63 -0.54
CA ARG A 261 -19.47 3.29 0.86
C ARG A 261 -19.10 4.39 1.82
N LEU A 262 -18.02 5.12 1.58
CA LEU A 262 -17.65 6.26 2.41
C LEU A 262 -18.70 7.37 2.32
N ALA A 263 -19.19 7.67 1.11
CA ALA A 263 -20.28 8.62 0.91
C ALA A 263 -21.56 8.18 1.66
N GLN A 264 -21.88 6.89 1.59
CA GLN A 264 -23.02 6.30 2.31
C GLN A 264 -22.83 6.40 3.83
N MET A 265 -21.68 5.99 4.37
CA MET A 265 -21.45 5.95 5.81
C MET A 265 -21.42 7.34 6.43
N ARG A 266 -20.95 8.37 5.70
CA ARG A 266 -21.05 9.77 6.14
C ARG A 266 -22.49 10.24 6.41
N GLN A 267 -23.48 9.59 5.81
CA GLN A 267 -24.91 9.88 6.03
C GLN A 267 -25.51 9.04 7.16
N LEU A 268 -24.99 7.83 7.39
CA LEU A 268 -25.58 6.84 8.29
C LEU A 268 -24.91 6.79 9.66
N VAL A 269 -23.62 7.11 9.73
CA VAL A 269 -22.77 6.92 10.91
C VAL A 269 -22.25 8.28 11.35
N THR A 270 -22.36 8.59 12.64
CA THR A 270 -21.94 9.91 13.17
C THR A 270 -20.44 9.99 13.42
N ASP A 271 -19.83 8.91 13.93
CA ASP A 271 -18.40 8.89 14.26
C ASP A 271 -17.52 8.73 13.00
N PRO A 272 -16.60 9.65 12.68
CA PRO A 272 -15.78 9.57 11.48
C PRO A 272 -14.89 8.32 11.38
N ALA A 273 -14.36 7.83 12.51
CA ALA A 273 -13.54 6.61 12.50
C ALA A 273 -14.39 5.37 12.19
N GLU A 274 -15.60 5.30 12.76
CA GLU A 274 -16.60 4.29 12.44
C GLU A 274 -17.08 4.39 10.98
N GLN A 275 -17.32 5.60 10.45
CA GLN A 275 -17.67 5.82 9.03
C GLN A 275 -16.65 5.16 8.11
N LEU A 276 -15.36 5.38 8.38
CA LEU A 276 -14.27 4.84 7.59
C LEU A 276 -14.17 3.32 7.72
N THR A 277 -14.33 2.79 8.93
CA THR A 277 -14.30 1.35 9.19
C THR A 277 -15.45 0.65 8.46
N GLU A 278 -16.68 1.10 8.65
CA GLU A 278 -17.85 0.54 7.99
C GLU A 278 -17.76 0.71 6.46
N ALA A 279 -17.20 1.82 5.96
CA ALA A 279 -17.01 1.99 4.52
C ALA A 279 -16.10 0.89 3.94
N ARG A 280 -15.02 0.54 4.64
CA ARG A 280 -14.11 -0.54 4.24
C ARG A 280 -14.79 -1.90 4.32
N VAL A 281 -15.55 -2.17 5.38
CA VAL A 281 -16.26 -3.46 5.56
C VAL A 281 -17.32 -3.66 4.48
N TRP A 282 -18.20 -2.69 4.29
CA TRP A 282 -19.30 -2.74 3.32
C TRP A 282 -18.83 -2.74 1.86
N SER A 283 -17.56 -2.40 1.60
CA SER A 283 -16.95 -2.54 0.28
C SER A 283 -16.78 -4.01 -0.15
N TYR A 284 -16.81 -4.95 0.80
CA TYR A 284 -16.83 -6.38 0.51
C TYR A 284 -18.24 -6.95 0.32
N TRP A 285 -19.31 -6.16 0.49
CA TRP A 285 -20.65 -6.65 0.22
C TRP A 285 -20.94 -6.71 -1.27
N CYS A 286 -21.24 -7.89 -1.79
CA CYS A 286 -21.64 -8.08 -3.18
C CYS A 286 -23.17 -8.00 -3.32
N PRO A 287 -23.76 -6.89 -3.83
CA PRO A 287 -25.21 -6.75 -3.93
C PRO A 287 -25.82 -7.76 -4.92
N LYS A 288 -25.09 -8.14 -5.97
CA LYS A 288 -25.57 -9.11 -6.97
C LYS A 288 -25.74 -10.52 -6.38
N ARG A 289 -24.87 -10.90 -5.44
CA ARG A 289 -24.90 -12.22 -4.80
C ARG A 289 -25.59 -12.17 -3.42
N ASN A 290 -25.93 -10.98 -2.93
CA ASN A 290 -26.50 -10.75 -1.61
C ASN A 290 -25.70 -11.41 -0.48
N GLN A 291 -24.37 -11.32 -0.55
CA GLN A 291 -23.44 -11.93 0.39
C GLN A 291 -22.14 -11.14 0.48
N TRP A 292 -21.37 -11.37 1.54
CA TRP A 292 -19.99 -10.91 1.65
C TRP A 292 -19.07 -11.63 0.64
N ASP A 293 -18.11 -10.90 0.08
CA ASP A 293 -17.14 -11.36 -0.91
C ASP A 293 -15.71 -11.04 -0.43
N ALA A 294 -15.34 -11.65 0.68
CA ALA A 294 -14.03 -11.59 1.31
C ALA A 294 -13.61 -13.02 1.74
N PRO A 295 -13.23 -13.89 0.79
CA PRO A 295 -13.01 -15.32 1.08
C PRO A 295 -11.87 -15.55 2.07
N GLY A 296 -10.83 -14.70 2.06
CA GLY A 296 -9.75 -14.75 3.06
C GLY A 296 -10.18 -14.35 4.48
N LEU A 297 -11.39 -13.82 4.64
CA LEU A 297 -12.01 -13.39 5.91
C LEU A 297 -13.35 -14.11 6.12
N ASN A 298 -13.44 -15.37 5.68
CA ASN A 298 -14.59 -16.26 5.85
C ASN A 298 -15.93 -15.76 5.29
N ASN A 299 -15.95 -14.70 4.47
CA ASN A 299 -17.19 -14.04 4.02
C ASN A 299 -18.15 -13.70 5.18
N ASN A 300 -17.60 -13.27 6.32
CA ASN A 300 -18.36 -12.96 7.53
C ASN A 300 -18.13 -11.51 7.96
N TYR A 301 -19.21 -10.80 8.30
CA TYR A 301 -19.15 -9.40 8.71
C TYR A 301 -18.17 -9.17 9.87
N GLU A 302 -18.22 -9.99 10.92
CA GLU A 302 -17.39 -9.80 12.12
C GLU A 302 -15.90 -10.03 11.85
N ASP A 303 -15.58 -11.02 11.01
CA ASP A 303 -14.20 -11.29 10.60
C ASP A 303 -13.65 -10.17 9.71
N ILE A 304 -14.46 -9.72 8.74
CA ILE A 304 -14.11 -8.60 7.86
C ILE A 304 -13.90 -7.34 8.70
N ARG A 305 -14.85 -7.03 9.59
CA ARG A 305 -14.82 -5.86 10.44
C ARG A 305 -13.60 -5.85 11.34
N ARG A 306 -13.32 -6.95 12.04
CA ARG A 306 -12.15 -7.07 12.91
C ARG A 306 -10.84 -6.82 12.16
N ASP A 307 -10.70 -7.34 10.94
CA ASP A 307 -9.50 -7.08 10.14
C ASP A 307 -9.42 -5.63 9.63
N GLN A 308 -10.52 -5.10 9.07
CA GLN A 308 -10.55 -3.74 8.53
C GLN A 308 -10.34 -2.68 9.62
N GLU A 309 -10.91 -2.88 10.81
CA GLU A 309 -10.68 -2.03 11.98
C GLU A 309 -9.22 -2.09 12.46
N ARG A 310 -8.62 -3.28 12.51
CA ARG A 310 -7.19 -3.43 12.86
C ARG A 310 -6.30 -2.64 11.91
N ARG A 311 -6.57 -2.71 10.61
CA ARG A 311 -5.84 -1.98 9.55
C ARG A 311 -6.03 -0.48 9.66
N GLN A 312 -7.27 -0.01 9.79
CA GLN A 312 -7.58 1.40 9.97
C GLN A 312 -6.87 1.95 11.21
N LYS A 313 -6.90 1.23 12.34
CA LYS A 313 -6.18 1.63 13.57
C LYS A 313 -4.66 1.68 13.37
N ALA A 314 -4.09 0.79 12.56
CA ALA A 314 -2.66 0.81 12.26
C ALA A 314 -2.28 2.08 11.47
N ILE A 315 -3.07 2.45 10.47
CA ILE A 315 -2.90 3.69 9.70
C ILE A 315 -3.12 4.91 10.60
N HIS A 316 -4.17 4.91 11.43
CA HIS A 316 -4.44 6.00 12.35
C HIS A 316 -3.27 6.23 13.34
N ARG A 317 -2.70 5.15 13.89
CA ARG A 317 -1.52 5.20 14.76
C ARG A 317 -0.27 5.75 14.07
N PHE A 318 -0.16 5.63 12.76
CA PHE A 318 0.90 6.27 11.99
C PHE A 318 0.74 7.79 12.05
N PHE A 319 -0.47 8.31 11.79
CA PHE A 319 -0.75 9.75 11.80
C PHE A 319 -0.72 10.38 13.19
N SER A 320 -1.15 9.67 14.23
CA SER A 320 -1.21 10.23 15.59
C SER A 320 0.16 10.42 16.26
N ARG A 321 1.24 9.96 15.63
CA ARG A 321 2.61 10.13 16.16
C ARG A 321 3.21 11.46 15.71
N GLN A 322 3.61 12.25 16.70
CA GLN A 322 4.20 13.59 16.50
C GLN A 322 5.52 13.57 15.70
N THR A 323 6.30 12.49 15.79
CA THR A 323 7.58 12.31 15.09
C THR A 323 7.47 12.38 13.56
N TRP A 324 6.32 12.07 12.98
CA TRP A 324 6.13 12.16 11.52
C TRP A 324 5.92 13.59 11.02
N HIS A 325 5.19 14.40 11.81
CA HIS A 325 5.00 15.81 11.52
C HIS A 325 6.35 16.55 11.51
N ASP A 326 7.24 16.19 12.45
CA ASP A 326 8.59 16.75 12.53
C ASP A 326 9.51 16.26 11.40
N TRP A 327 9.37 15.02 10.96
CA TRP A 327 10.20 14.46 9.88
C TRP A 327 9.83 15.05 8.51
N ILE A 328 8.54 15.19 8.17
CA ILE A 328 8.13 15.83 6.91
C ILE A 328 8.56 17.30 6.85
N ALA A 329 8.51 18.01 7.98
CA ALA A 329 8.92 19.41 8.05
C ALA A 329 10.43 19.62 7.83
N ASN A 330 11.26 18.60 8.06
CA ASN A 330 12.72 18.75 8.15
C ASN A 330 13.53 17.92 7.15
N VAL A 331 12.92 17.23 6.18
CA VAL A 331 13.65 16.55 5.10
C VAL A 331 13.79 17.51 3.91
N PRO A 332 14.93 18.22 3.73
CA PRO A 332 15.24 18.83 2.45
C PRO A 332 15.39 17.71 1.42
N LEU A 333 14.60 17.77 0.34
CA LEU A 333 14.83 16.93 -0.82
C LEU A 333 16.23 17.22 -1.33
N SER A 334 17.18 16.33 -1.09
CA SER A 334 18.53 16.51 -1.63
C SER A 334 18.48 16.44 -3.16
N GLU A 335 19.41 17.12 -3.82
CA GLU A 335 19.53 17.14 -5.28
C GLU A 335 19.63 15.71 -5.87
N GLN A 336 20.20 14.76 -5.11
CA GLN A 336 20.26 13.34 -5.47
C GLN A 336 18.90 12.65 -5.42
N MET A 337 18.08 12.94 -4.39
CA MET A 337 16.71 12.43 -4.32
C MET A 337 15.83 13.04 -5.42
N GLU A 338 16.04 14.31 -5.76
CA GLU A 338 15.38 14.96 -6.88
C GLU A 338 15.81 14.36 -8.23
N THR A 339 17.10 14.03 -8.39
CA THR A 339 17.63 13.36 -9.59
C THR A 339 17.07 11.95 -9.73
N GLN A 340 16.96 11.19 -8.64
CA GLN A 340 16.36 9.86 -8.63
C GLN A 340 14.84 9.92 -8.89
N ALA A 341 14.15 10.93 -8.35
CA ALA A 341 12.75 11.22 -8.65
C ALA A 341 12.54 11.53 -10.14
N ARG A 342 13.39 12.36 -10.75
CA ARG A 342 13.33 12.68 -12.19
C ARG A 342 13.59 11.47 -13.08
N ARG A 343 14.46 10.54 -12.66
CA ARG A 343 14.68 9.27 -13.36
C ARG A 343 13.45 8.36 -13.31
N ILE A 344 12.74 8.31 -12.19
CA ILE A 344 11.52 7.49 -12.04
C ILE A 344 10.32 8.12 -12.76
N ILE A 345 10.27 9.45 -12.92
CA ILE A 345 9.17 10.16 -13.60
C ILE A 345 9.23 10.03 -15.14
N ASN A 346 10.40 9.75 -15.72
CA ASN A 346 10.60 9.68 -17.17
C ASN A 346 10.55 8.24 -17.74
N TRP A 347 9.92 7.31 -17.03
CA TRP A 347 9.56 5.95 -17.47
C TRP A 347 8.08 5.71 -17.16
#